data_AF-A0A4R6R0I6-F1
#
_entry.id   AF-A0A4R6R0I6-F1
#
_cell.length_a   1.000
_cell.length_b   1.000
_cell.length_c   1.000
_cell.angle_alpha   90.00
_cell.angle_beta   90.00
_cell.angle_gamma   90.00
#
_symmetry.space_group_name_H-M   'P 1'
#
loop_
_entity.id
_entity.type
_entity.pdbx_description
1 polymer ?
#
loop_
_entity_poly.entity_id
_entity_poly.type
_entity_poly.pdbx_seq_one_letter_code
_entity_poly.pdbx_strand_id
1 'polypeptide(L)'
;MMTLGSGWVSGIRPYFMIFLLGLSGRLFSLEQVPEVLQRTDLLVITGILLLVDLAADKIAFLDSFWDQLHTVVRPIAGGAIGFLLGGETDTTSAIVMAVLGAAAAFGSHAAKTTTRAAVNVSPEPVSNVLVSTGEDVAAVVMGLLAIVFPAVAALLALVLLGLGIWAIVRIHRAYRDLRARLREARARRADGTHGPA
;
A
#
# COMPACT_ATOMS: atom_id res chain seq x y z
N MET A 1 3.36 -14.12 12.33
CA MET A 1 2.23 -13.16 12.54
C MET A 1 2.55 -11.76 12.05
N MET A 2 3.79 -11.27 12.23
CA MET A 2 4.22 -9.93 11.79
C MET A 2 4.00 -9.67 10.29
N THR A 3 4.10 -10.73 9.45
CA THR A 3 4.03 -10.70 7.98
C THR A 3 2.86 -9.92 7.40
N LEU A 4 1.65 -10.05 7.93
CA LEU A 4 0.48 -9.36 7.37
C LEU A 4 0.53 -7.86 7.65
N GLY A 5 0.92 -7.47 8.87
CA GLY A 5 1.09 -6.07 9.25
C GLY A 5 2.25 -5.43 8.49
N SER A 6 3.43 -6.07 8.48
CA SER A 6 4.60 -5.57 7.75
C SER A 6 4.38 -5.55 6.23
N GLY A 7 3.66 -6.53 5.69
CA GLY A 7 3.23 -6.57 4.30
C GLY A 7 2.30 -5.40 3.98
N TRP A 8 1.28 -5.16 4.80
CA TRP A 8 0.39 -4.00 4.64
C TRP A 8 1.15 -2.68 4.67
N VAL A 9 2.05 -2.49 5.65
CA VAL A 9 2.90 -1.29 5.71
C VAL A 9 3.77 -1.20 4.46
N SER A 10 4.32 -2.31 3.95
CA SER A 10 5.14 -2.29 2.75
C SER A 10 4.38 -1.85 1.49
N GLY A 11 3.07 -2.07 1.46
CA GLY A 11 2.19 -1.51 0.43
C GLY A 11 1.93 -0.01 0.55
N ILE A 12 2.17 0.61 1.71
CA ILE A 12 2.02 2.07 1.92
C ILE A 12 3.37 2.79 1.98
N ARG A 13 4.39 2.22 2.63
CA ARG A 13 5.80 2.65 2.64
C ARG A 13 6.77 1.47 2.83
N PRO A 14 7.35 0.89 1.75
CA PRO A 14 8.23 -0.28 1.84
C PRO A 14 9.56 0.06 2.50
N TYR A 15 10.17 1.19 2.15
CA TYR A 15 11.47 1.59 2.69
C TYR A 15 11.37 1.91 4.18
N PHE A 16 10.26 2.52 4.61
CA PHE A 16 9.95 2.69 6.03
C PHE A 16 9.91 1.34 6.76
N MET A 17 9.16 0.36 6.25
CA MET A 17 9.03 -0.92 6.93
C MET A 17 10.36 -1.66 7.05
N ILE A 18 11.16 -1.68 5.97
CA ILE A 18 12.48 -2.30 5.99
C ILE A 18 13.39 -1.60 6.99
N PHE A 19 13.44 -0.27 6.96
CA PHE A 19 14.23 0.54 7.89
C PHE A 19 13.78 0.33 9.34
N LEU A 20 12.48 0.33 9.60
CA LEU A 20 11.90 0.14 10.93
C LEU A 20 12.23 -1.24 11.51
N LEU A 21 12.05 -2.32 10.72
CA LEU A 21 12.43 -3.67 11.15
C LEU A 21 13.91 -3.74 11.44
N GLY A 22 14.77 -3.33 10.49
CA GLY A 22 16.21 -3.40 10.67
C GLY A 22 16.72 -2.60 11.88
N LEU A 23 16.20 -1.37 12.05
CA LEU A 23 16.60 -0.50 13.15
C LEU A 23 16.12 -1.05 14.50
N SER A 24 14.88 -1.53 14.58
CA SER A 24 14.34 -2.13 15.81
C SER A 24 15.06 -3.43 16.18
N GLY A 25 15.34 -4.30 15.21
CA GLY A 25 16.16 -5.50 15.41
C GLY A 25 17.52 -5.16 16.00
N ARG A 26 18.18 -4.12 15.47
CA ARG A 26 19.50 -3.68 15.93
C ARG A 26 19.49 -3.02 17.31
N LEU A 27 18.48 -2.20 17.61
CA LEU A 27 18.42 -1.43 18.86
C LEU A 27 17.90 -2.25 20.04
N PHE A 28 16.99 -3.19 19.79
CA PHE A 28 16.31 -3.97 20.83
C PHE A 28 16.67 -5.46 20.80
N SER A 29 17.61 -5.87 19.95
CA SER A 29 18.06 -7.26 19.81
C SER A 29 16.90 -8.24 19.60
N LEU A 30 15.98 -7.88 18.70
CA LEU A 30 14.79 -8.69 18.41
C LEU A 30 15.19 -9.91 17.59
N GLU A 31 15.18 -11.10 18.20
CA GLU A 31 15.54 -12.37 17.55
C GLU A 31 14.68 -12.65 16.30
N GLN A 32 13.40 -12.29 16.36
CA GLN A 32 12.43 -12.42 15.27
C GLN A 32 12.69 -11.50 14.06
N VAL A 33 13.68 -10.60 14.12
CA VAL A 33 14.06 -9.72 13.00
C VAL A 33 15.33 -10.26 12.34
N PRO A 34 15.25 -10.71 11.08
CA PRO A 34 16.39 -11.27 10.36
C PRO A 34 17.60 -10.34 10.30
N GLU A 35 18.79 -10.87 10.57
CA GLU A 35 20.05 -10.10 10.62
C GLU A 35 20.35 -9.32 9.34
N VAL A 36 19.95 -9.87 8.18
CA VAL A 36 20.13 -9.21 6.87
C VAL A 36 19.46 -7.83 6.82
N LEU A 37 18.34 -7.63 7.54
CA LEU A 37 17.64 -6.35 7.62
C LEU A 37 18.36 -5.35 8.52
N GLN A 38 19.21 -5.82 9.43
CA GLN A 38 19.91 -4.99 10.42
C GLN A 38 21.25 -4.43 9.90
N ARG A 39 21.68 -4.89 8.71
CA ARG A 39 22.93 -4.46 8.07
C ARG A 39 22.98 -2.94 7.88
N THR A 40 24.13 -2.34 8.23
CA THR A 40 24.32 -0.88 8.18
C THR A 40 24.09 -0.30 6.80
N ASP A 41 24.58 -0.94 5.74
CA ASP A 41 24.39 -0.50 4.35
C ASP A 41 22.91 -0.50 3.96
N LEU A 42 22.17 -1.54 4.35
CA LEU A 42 20.74 -1.63 4.08
C LEU A 42 19.93 -0.58 4.87
N LEU A 43 20.28 -0.30 6.12
CA LEU A 43 19.68 0.78 6.91
C LEU A 43 19.95 2.16 6.31
N VAL A 44 21.17 2.43 5.83
CA VAL A 44 21.50 3.70 5.18
C VAL A 44 20.71 3.85 3.88
N ILE A 45 20.69 2.83 3.03
CA ILE A 45 19.97 2.85 1.75
C ILE A 45 18.47 3.06 1.98
N THR A 46 17.86 2.27 2.88
CA THR A 46 16.43 2.36 3.16
C THR A 46 16.05 3.64 3.89
N GLY A 47 16.94 4.20 4.72
CA GLY A 47 16.78 5.52 5.32
C GLY A 47 16.76 6.63 4.28
N ILE A 48 17.68 6.62 3.30
CA ILE A 48 17.67 7.59 2.18
C ILE A 48 16.41 7.41 1.34
N LEU A 49 16.07 6.18 0.95
CA LEU A 49 14.89 5.91 0.14
C LEU A 49 13.59 6.27 0.88
N LEU A 50 13.54 6.12 2.20
CA LEU A 50 12.43 6.60 3.02
C LEU A 50 12.25 8.13 2.90
N LEU A 51 13.33 8.89 2.98
CA LEU A 51 13.26 10.35 2.80
C LEU A 51 12.79 10.72 1.39
N VAL A 52 13.27 10.01 0.37
CA VAL A 52 12.84 10.20 -1.02
C VAL A 52 11.35 9.86 -1.17
N ASP A 53 10.89 8.74 -0.61
CA ASP A 53 9.49 8.28 -0.63
C ASP A 53 8.56 9.31 0.05
N LEU A 54 8.97 9.89 1.18
CA LEU A 54 8.23 10.95 1.88
C LEU A 54 8.18 12.27 1.10
N ALA A 55 9.23 12.58 0.34
CA ALA A 55 9.29 13.77 -0.49
C ALA A 55 8.48 13.60 -1.79
N ALA A 56 8.56 12.44 -2.42
CA ALA A 56 7.90 12.13 -3.69
C ALA A 56 6.37 12.24 -3.58
N ASP A 57 5.79 11.75 -2.47
CA ASP A 57 4.34 11.78 -2.25
C ASP A 57 3.73 13.20 -2.14
N LYS A 58 4.57 14.22 -1.91
CA LYS A 58 4.16 15.63 -1.72
C LYS A 58 4.20 16.45 -3.01
N ILE A 59 4.85 15.95 -4.05
CA ILE A 59 5.00 16.64 -5.34
C ILE A 59 3.95 16.08 -6.30
N ALA A 60 3.03 16.95 -6.76
CA ALA A 60 1.99 16.56 -7.72
C ALA A 60 2.61 15.96 -9.00
N PHE A 61 1.95 14.95 -9.58
CA PHE A 61 2.39 14.15 -10.73
C PHE A 61 3.58 13.23 -10.45
N LEU A 62 4.57 13.67 -9.66
CA LEU A 62 5.64 12.79 -9.19
C LEU A 62 5.07 11.66 -8.34
N ASP A 63 4.09 11.95 -7.48
CA ASP A 63 3.35 10.97 -6.69
C ASP A 63 2.75 9.85 -7.55
N SER A 64 2.14 10.20 -8.68
CA SER A 64 1.48 9.27 -9.59
C SER A 64 2.49 8.38 -10.33
N PHE A 65 3.62 8.95 -10.79
CA PHE A 65 4.72 8.18 -11.37
C PHE A 65 5.34 7.23 -10.33
N TRP A 66 5.54 7.74 -9.12
CA TRP A 66 6.10 6.99 -8.01
C TRP A 66 5.22 5.79 -7.65
N ASP A 67 3.90 5.98 -7.57
CA ASP A 67 2.94 4.90 -7.31
C ASP A 67 2.88 3.86 -8.44
N GLN A 68 3.08 4.25 -9.70
CA GLN A 68 3.18 3.31 -10.83
C GLN A 68 4.38 2.38 -10.68
N LEU A 69 5.57 2.95 -10.46
CA LEU A 69 6.79 2.17 -10.21
C LEU A 69 6.58 1.20 -9.04
N HIS A 70 5.93 1.68 -7.99
CA HIS A 70 5.74 0.93 -6.77
C HIS A 70 4.66 -0.15 -6.84
N THR A 71 3.90 -0.23 -7.92
CA THR A 71 2.99 -1.35 -8.19
C THR A 71 3.75 -2.69 -8.25
N VAL A 72 5.03 -2.66 -8.62
CA VAL A 72 5.91 -3.84 -8.62
C VAL A 72 6.81 -3.89 -7.37
N VAL A 73 7.39 -2.76 -6.98
CA VAL A 73 8.37 -2.71 -5.88
C VAL A 73 7.73 -3.10 -4.54
N ARG A 74 6.50 -2.64 -4.26
CA ARG A 74 5.85 -2.87 -2.95
C ARG A 74 5.46 -4.33 -2.72
N PRO A 75 4.82 -5.05 -3.66
CA PRO A 75 4.59 -6.49 -3.50
C PRO A 75 5.88 -7.29 -3.33
N ILE A 76 6.95 -6.94 -4.07
CA ILE A 76 8.26 -7.59 -3.90
C ILE A 76 8.82 -7.34 -2.50
N ALA A 77 8.79 -6.09 -2.02
CA ALA A 77 9.27 -5.75 -0.68
C ALA A 77 8.48 -6.48 0.42
N GLY A 78 7.14 -6.46 0.35
CA GLY A 78 6.28 -7.16 1.29
C GLY A 78 6.51 -8.67 1.27
N GLY A 79 6.69 -9.25 0.08
CA GLY A 79 7.01 -10.67 -0.07
C GLY A 79 8.40 -11.03 0.43
N ALA A 80 9.41 -10.20 0.18
CA ALA A 80 10.76 -10.41 0.69
C ALA A 80 10.80 -10.37 2.22
N ILE A 81 10.13 -9.40 2.84
CA ILE A 81 9.98 -9.36 4.30
C ILE A 81 9.26 -10.61 4.80
N GLY A 82 8.15 -11.00 4.18
CA GLY A 82 7.43 -12.22 4.54
C GLY A 82 8.29 -13.48 4.44
N PHE A 83 9.05 -13.62 3.36
CA PHE A 83 9.98 -14.73 3.17
C PHE A 83 11.02 -14.79 4.28
N LEU A 84 11.66 -13.66 4.59
CA LEU A 84 12.70 -13.60 5.62
C LEU A 84 12.14 -13.91 7.01
N LEU A 85 10.92 -13.45 7.34
CA LEU A 85 10.26 -13.75 8.60
C LEU A 85 9.76 -15.21 8.71
N GLY A 86 9.42 -15.85 7.59
CA GLY A 86 8.98 -17.26 7.57
C GLY A 86 10.13 -18.27 7.41
N GLY A 87 11.29 -17.82 6.95
CA GLY A 87 12.46 -18.64 6.66
C GLY A 87 13.16 -19.23 7.87
N GLU A 88 12.90 -18.72 9.08
CA GLU A 88 13.44 -19.29 10.31
C GLU A 88 12.80 -20.63 10.68
N THR A 89 11.62 -20.94 10.14
CA THR A 89 10.90 -22.19 10.46
C THR A 89 11.23 -23.29 9.45
N ASP A 90 10.87 -23.07 8.19
CA ASP A 90 11.10 -24.00 7.08
C ASP A 90 10.81 -23.31 5.72
N THR A 91 11.21 -23.93 4.61
CA THR A 91 11.03 -23.37 3.26
C THR A 91 9.56 -23.19 2.87
N THR A 92 8.67 -24.09 3.29
CA THR A 92 7.24 -24.00 3.00
C THR A 92 6.64 -22.79 3.70
N SER A 93 6.94 -22.62 4.99
CA SER A 93 6.56 -21.46 5.79
C SER A 93 7.10 -20.16 5.19
N ALA A 94 8.35 -20.14 4.72
CA ALA A 94 8.95 -19.00 4.03
C ALA A 94 8.15 -18.59 2.78
N ILE A 95 7.80 -19.55 1.93
CA ILE A 95 7.04 -19.29 0.70
C ILE A 95 5.62 -18.80 1.03
N VAL A 96 4.93 -19.44 1.99
CA VAL A 96 3.59 -19.02 2.41
C VAL A 96 3.62 -17.59 2.94
N MET A 97 4.58 -17.26 3.80
CA MET A 97 4.71 -15.90 4.34
C MET A 97 5.12 -14.89 3.26
N ALA A 98 5.92 -15.28 2.27
CA ALA A 98 6.21 -14.42 1.12
C ALA A 98 4.95 -14.06 0.33
N VAL A 99 4.10 -15.04 0.04
CA VAL A 99 2.83 -14.82 -0.67
C VAL A 99 1.90 -13.93 0.15
N LEU A 100 1.76 -14.20 1.45
CA LEU A 100 0.92 -13.39 2.34
C LEU A 100 1.42 -11.94 2.46
N GLY A 101 2.73 -11.74 2.60
CA GLY A 101 3.34 -10.42 2.66
C GLY A 101 3.17 -9.64 1.36
N ALA A 102 3.38 -10.29 0.21
CA ALA A 102 3.20 -9.68 -1.11
C ALA A 102 1.72 -9.33 -1.37
N ALA A 103 0.79 -10.22 -1.01
CA ALA A 103 -0.65 -9.99 -1.17
C ALA A 103 -1.13 -8.83 -0.29
N ALA A 104 -0.68 -8.75 0.97
CA ALA A 104 -1.01 -7.64 1.86
C ALA A 104 -0.44 -6.30 1.34
N ALA A 105 0.79 -6.30 0.83
CA ALA A 105 1.40 -5.11 0.22
C ALA A 105 0.68 -4.67 -1.05
N PHE A 106 0.31 -5.63 -1.91
CA PHE A 106 -0.44 -5.33 -3.12
C PHE A 106 -1.83 -4.74 -2.80
N GLY A 107 -2.56 -5.36 -1.87
CA GLY A 107 -3.92 -4.92 -1.52
C GLY A 107 -3.94 -3.53 -0.87
N SER A 108 -2.98 -3.22 -0.01
CA SER A 108 -2.86 -1.88 0.60
C SER A 108 -2.41 -0.83 -0.42
N HIS A 109 -1.48 -1.15 -1.33
CA HIS A 109 -1.14 -0.28 -2.45
C HIS A 109 -2.33 -0.02 -3.38
N ALA A 110 -3.13 -1.05 -3.68
CA ALA A 110 -4.36 -0.90 -4.47
C ALA A 110 -5.36 0.03 -3.78
N ALA A 111 -5.51 -0.06 -2.45
CA ALA A 111 -6.34 0.87 -1.68
C ALA A 111 -5.80 2.32 -1.70
N LYS A 112 -4.48 2.51 -1.55
CA LYS A 112 -3.79 3.81 -1.68
C LYS A 112 -4.05 4.43 -3.04
N THR A 113 -3.72 3.72 -4.11
CA THR A 113 -3.86 4.20 -5.49
C THR A 113 -5.32 4.52 -5.86
N THR A 114 -6.28 3.75 -5.34
CA THR A 114 -7.72 4.05 -5.51
C THR A 114 -8.10 5.35 -4.81
N THR A 115 -7.58 5.59 -3.59
CA THR A 115 -7.80 6.83 -2.84
C THR A 115 -7.19 8.02 -3.57
N ARG A 116 -5.95 7.89 -4.06
CA ARG A 116 -5.26 8.89 -4.89
C ARG A 116 -6.05 9.20 -6.16
N ALA A 117 -6.60 8.19 -6.85
CA ALA A 117 -7.41 8.39 -8.04
C ALA A 117 -8.69 9.19 -7.76
N ALA A 118 -9.29 9.03 -6.58
CA ALA A 118 -10.45 9.82 -6.16
C ALA A 118 -10.09 11.27 -5.80
N VAL A 119 -8.95 11.47 -5.13
CA VAL A 119 -8.47 12.80 -4.70
C VAL A 119 -7.96 13.61 -5.88
N ASN A 120 -7.24 12.99 -6.82
CA ASN A 120 -6.64 13.64 -7.99
C ASN A 120 -7.67 14.01 -9.08
N VAL A 121 -8.97 13.78 -8.87
CA VAL A 121 -10.02 14.32 -9.76
C VAL A 121 -10.01 15.87 -9.74
N SER A 122 -9.59 16.47 -8.63
CA SER A 122 -9.28 17.90 -8.51
C SER A 122 -7.98 18.06 -7.71
N PRO A 123 -6.82 18.21 -8.38
CA PRO A 123 -5.53 18.21 -7.70
C PRO A 123 -5.33 19.51 -6.90
N GLU A 124 -5.70 19.47 -5.62
CA GLU A 124 -5.42 20.53 -4.67
C GLU A 124 -4.21 20.15 -3.80
N PRO A 125 -3.15 20.98 -3.74
CA PRO A 125 -1.93 20.66 -2.99
C PRO A 125 -2.19 20.28 -1.52
N VAL A 126 -3.18 20.90 -0.88
CA VAL A 126 -3.54 20.65 0.51
C VAL A 126 -4.11 19.24 0.70
N SER A 127 -4.99 18.80 -0.22
CA SER A 127 -5.61 17.47 -0.16
C SER A 127 -4.57 16.35 -0.33
N ASN A 128 -3.62 16.52 -1.25
CA ASN A 128 -2.54 15.55 -1.46
C ASN A 128 -1.62 15.44 -0.24
N VAL A 129 -1.25 16.57 0.36
CA VAL A 129 -0.44 16.58 1.59
C VAL A 129 -1.20 15.93 2.75
N LEU A 130 -2.49 16.24 2.92
CA LEU A 130 -3.30 15.67 4.00
C LEU A 130 -3.44 14.15 3.88
N VAL A 131 -3.75 13.66 2.68
CA VAL A 131 -3.89 12.22 2.41
C VAL A 131 -2.55 11.53 2.60
N SER A 132 -1.46 12.07 2.04
CA SER A 132 -0.11 11.53 2.24
C SER A 132 0.28 11.50 3.71
N THR A 133 -0.03 12.54 4.48
CA THR A 133 0.31 12.58 5.91
C THR A 133 -0.49 11.53 6.70
N GLY A 134 -1.75 11.30 6.33
CA GLY A 134 -2.56 10.22 6.90
C GLY A 134 -1.97 8.84 6.60
N GLU A 135 -1.49 8.62 5.38
CA GLU A 135 -0.77 7.40 4.97
C GLU A 135 0.49 7.18 5.82
N ASP A 136 1.24 8.24 6.12
CA ASP A 136 2.46 8.21 6.93
C ASP A 136 2.17 7.77 8.36
N VAL A 137 1.18 8.42 8.98
CA VAL A 137 0.75 8.10 10.34
C VAL A 137 0.24 6.66 10.41
N ALA A 138 -0.56 6.24 9.45
CA ALA A 138 -1.06 4.87 9.39
C ALA A 138 0.08 3.84 9.23
N ALA A 139 1.07 4.12 8.37
CA ALA A 139 2.25 3.29 8.18
C ALA A 139 3.08 3.18 9.47
N VAL A 140 3.33 4.29 10.17
CA VAL A 140 4.06 4.32 11.44
C VAL A 140 3.33 3.52 12.51
N VAL A 141 2.03 3.78 12.71
CA VAL A 141 1.22 3.09 13.73
C VAL A 141 1.17 1.58 13.44
N MET A 142 0.85 1.20 12.21
CA MET A 142 0.78 -0.21 11.83
C MET A 142 2.16 -0.90 11.91
N GLY A 143 3.24 -0.21 11.54
CA GLY A 143 4.60 -0.74 11.62
C GLY A 143 5.03 -1.00 13.07
N LEU A 144 4.74 -0.06 13.98
CA LEU A 144 4.99 -0.25 15.41
C LEU A 144 4.12 -1.38 15.99
N LEU A 145 2.83 -1.43 15.64
CA LEU A 145 1.97 -2.54 16.03
C LEU A 145 2.46 -3.87 15.49
N ALA A 146 2.98 -3.92 14.26
CA ALA A 146 3.49 -5.15 13.66
C ALA A 146 4.66 -5.72 14.47
N ILE A 147 5.47 -4.86 15.11
CA ILE A 147 6.58 -5.27 15.97
C ILE A 147 6.12 -5.62 17.39
N VAL A 148 5.33 -4.75 18.01
CA VAL A 148 4.99 -4.85 19.44
C VAL A 148 3.78 -5.74 19.70
N PHE A 149 2.76 -5.69 18.83
CA PHE A 149 1.52 -6.46 18.94
C PHE A 149 1.16 -7.15 17.61
N PRO A 150 1.94 -8.15 17.15
CA PRO A 150 1.83 -8.70 15.80
C PRO A 150 0.44 -9.24 15.44
N ALA A 151 -0.27 -9.84 16.41
CA ALA A 151 -1.62 -10.36 16.21
C ALA A 151 -2.65 -9.24 15.97
N VAL A 152 -2.53 -8.12 16.70
CA VAL A 152 -3.39 -6.94 16.51
C VAL A 152 -3.12 -6.31 15.15
N ALA A 153 -1.84 -6.16 14.78
CA ALA A 153 -1.46 -5.64 13.46
C ALA A 153 -1.98 -6.53 12.32
N ALA A 154 -1.89 -7.85 12.46
CA ALA A 154 -2.43 -8.78 11.47
C ALA A 154 -3.95 -8.65 11.32
N LEU A 155 -4.69 -8.57 12.43
CA LEU A 155 -6.15 -8.37 12.39
C LEU A 155 -6.50 -7.03 11.72
N LEU A 156 -5.85 -5.95 12.12
CA LEU A 156 -6.08 -4.62 11.55
C LEU A 156 -5.73 -4.60 10.05
N ALA A 157 -4.62 -5.21 9.64
CA ALA A 157 -4.26 -5.34 8.23
C ALA A 157 -5.36 -6.05 7.45
N LEU A 158 -5.89 -7.17 7.94
CA LEU A 158 -7.00 -7.89 7.29
C LEU A 158 -8.27 -7.04 7.20
N VAL A 159 -8.63 -6.32 8.26
CA VAL A 159 -9.78 -5.40 8.26
C VAL A 159 -9.60 -4.29 7.23
N LEU A 160 -8.43 -3.63 7.20
CA LEU A 160 -8.15 -2.56 6.25
C LEU A 160 -8.10 -3.06 4.81
N LEU A 161 -7.57 -4.27 4.57
CA LEU A 161 -7.62 -4.91 3.25
C LEU A 161 -9.05 -5.20 2.82
N GLY A 162 -9.89 -5.73 3.73
CA GLY A 162 -11.31 -5.97 3.46
C GLY A 162 -12.06 -4.69 3.11
N LEU A 163 -11.83 -3.61 3.87
CA LEU A 163 -12.39 -2.28 3.61
C LEU A 163 -11.90 -1.71 2.28
N GLY A 164 -10.61 -1.86 1.96
CA GLY A 164 -10.02 -1.43 0.70
C GLY A 164 -10.65 -2.14 -0.50
N ILE A 165 -10.77 -3.47 -0.43
CA ILE A 165 -11.44 -4.28 -1.47
C ILE A 165 -12.90 -3.84 -1.63
N TRP A 166 -13.62 -3.68 -0.52
CA TRP A 166 -15.01 -3.22 -0.55
C TRP A 166 -15.15 -1.85 -1.23
N ALA A 167 -14.28 -0.89 -0.89
CA ALA A 167 -14.26 0.45 -1.47
C ALA A 167 -13.96 0.40 -2.98
N ILE A 168 -12.95 -0.35 -3.40
CA ILE A 168 -12.59 -0.55 -4.81
C ILE A 168 -13.78 -1.10 -5.60
N VAL A 169 -14.42 -2.16 -5.10
CA VAL A 169 -15.60 -2.76 -5.75
C VAL A 169 -16.74 -1.76 -5.84
N ARG A 170 -16.98 -0.99 -4.78
CA ARG A 170 -18.08 -0.01 -4.73
C ARG A 170 -17.88 1.13 -5.71
N ILE A 171 -16.65 1.63 -5.83
CA ILE A 171 -16.25 2.67 -6.80
C ILE A 171 -16.36 2.14 -8.22
N HIS A 172 -15.85 0.93 -8.49
CA HIS A 172 -15.92 0.33 -9.82
C HIS A 172 -17.37 0.14 -10.29
N ARG A 173 -18.25 -0.35 -9.40
CA ARG A 173 -19.69 -0.47 -9.69
C ARG A 173 -20.32 0.89 -9.98
N ALA A 174 -20.09 1.89 -9.13
CA ALA A 174 -20.62 3.23 -9.33
C ALA A 174 -20.20 3.84 -10.69
N TYR A 175 -18.93 3.66 -11.06
CA TYR A 175 -18.39 4.13 -12.33
C TYR A 175 -19.04 3.43 -13.53
N ARG A 176 -19.21 2.11 -13.46
CA ARG A 176 -19.87 1.33 -14.51
C ARG A 176 -21.33 1.78 -14.71
N ASP A 177 -22.05 1.96 -13.61
CA ASP A 177 -23.46 2.37 -13.64
C ASP A 177 -23.61 3.79 -14.19
N LEU A 178 -22.71 4.71 -13.81
CA LEU A 178 -22.66 6.07 -14.38
C LEU A 178 -22.39 6.02 -15.89
N ARG A 179 -21.42 5.22 -16.34
CA ARG A 179 -21.11 5.08 -17.77
C ARG A 179 -22.29 4.51 -18.56
N ALA A 180 -23.04 3.55 -18.00
CA ALA A 180 -24.24 3.01 -18.63
C ALA A 180 -25.31 4.11 -18.81
N ARG A 181 -25.63 4.86 -17.75
CA ARG A 181 -26.59 5.97 -17.80
C ARG A 181 -26.20 7.06 -18.80
N LEU A 182 -24.91 7.39 -18.89
CA LEU A 182 -24.41 8.37 -19.85
C LEU A 182 -24.52 7.89 -21.30
N ARG A 183 -24.32 6.58 -21.56
CA ARG A 183 -24.52 6.00 -22.89
C ARG A 183 -26.00 6.03 -23.29
N GLU A 184 -26.89 5.65 -22.39
CA GLU A 184 -28.34 5.72 -22.62
C GLU A 184 -28.83 7.14 -22.87
N ALA A 185 -28.35 8.12 -22.08
CA ALA A 185 -28.69 9.53 -22.28
C ALA A 185 -28.19 10.08 -23.63
N ARG A 186 -27.01 9.65 -24.08
CA ARG A 186 -26.48 10.01 -25.41
C ARG A 186 -27.28 9.39 -26.54
N ALA A 187 -27.68 8.12 -26.42
CA ALA A 187 -28.53 7.44 -27.40
C ALA A 187 -29.89 8.14 -27.55
N ARG A 188 -30.56 8.46 -26.45
CA ARG A 188 -31.85 9.20 -26.46
C ARG A 188 -31.74 10.58 -27.13
N ARG A 189 -30.62 11.28 -26.96
CA ARG A 189 -30.38 12.57 -27.63
C ARG A 189 -30.18 12.41 -29.15
N ALA A 190 -29.56 11.33 -29.61
CA ALA A 190 -29.34 11.07 -31.03
C ALA A 190 -30.65 10.64 -31.76
N ASP A 191 -31.53 9.92 -31.07
CA ASP A 191 -32.85 9.56 -31.60
C ASP A 191 -33.79 10.78 -31.67
N GLY A 192 -33.72 11.68 -30.68
CA GLY A 192 -34.54 12.89 -30.64
C GLY A 192 -34.20 13.94 -31.71
N THR A 193 -33.03 13.86 -32.36
CA THR A 193 -32.64 14.77 -33.46
C THR A 193 -33.12 14.32 -34.85
N HIS A 194 -33.73 13.13 -34.96
CA HIS A 194 -34.28 12.58 -36.21
C HIS A 194 -35.82 12.52 -36.20
N GLY A 195 -36.49 13.47 -35.53
CA GLY A 195 -37.95 13.59 -35.55
C GLY A 195 -38.49 13.83 -36.98
N PRO A 196 -39.66 13.25 -37.34
CA PRO A 196 -40.13 13.19 -38.72
C PRO A 196 -40.34 14.60 -39.31
N ALA A 197 -39.77 14.81 -40.49
CA ALA A 197 -39.97 15.99 -41.33
C ALA A 197 -41.40 16.07 -41.89
#